data_AF-A0AA38G1K4-F1
#
_entry.id   AF-A0AA38G1K4-F1
#
_cell.length_a   1.000
_cell.length_b   1.000
_cell.length_c   1.000
_cell.angle_alpha   90.00
_cell.angle_beta   90.00
_cell.angle_gamma   90.00
#
_symmetry.space_group_name_H-M   'P 1'
#
loop_
_entity.id
_entity.type
_entity.pdbx_description
1 polymer ?
#
loop_
_entity_poly.entity_id
_entity_poly.type
_entity_poly.pdbx_seq_one_letter_code
_entity_poly.pdbx_strand_id
1 'polypeptide(L)'
;MACDRKLLLLLLLISVCVEVKADRRGPFLSVNHGDFEYRNVEYGATFQRAPLSSSDNEIFHLVLFNTTPNAYTLAIVMGVRFKSIMRVVWTANRNHPVSDNATLEFTTTGNLVLSDADGTLVWSTNTSNKGAVQIELGADGNLVMYDKKNETVWQSFDYPSDTLMIGQSLKIAKVKKLVSRISEKNGAEGPYSLVMEAGGFALYASFPRPVPYWTVSYFDVDRNKLLDPTHTCKQPLGSITFVSEQNGLLFDGFHQLLEMSLANLTAPRKWRSSQLCDITPYESWRFGLNAFKIDPALSFLRLDWDGNLRAYTFTASTDGNMWDITYERFDCKAGPVDGCGPPRKCGSFGLCEDGNCVACPHPDGLKGWSNKCAPPQLPTCKTSNASLDFYKVVGAEHFSNKYVAGIGKIKVGECRSRCLRDCKCAAFFYWEESSTCFLTQTLDTLQQLGNTTHLAFIKYVTRV
;
A
#
# COMPACT_ATOMS: atom_id res chain seq x y z
N MET A 1 -16.34 -50.29 46.83
CA MET A 1 -16.09 -51.45 45.95
C MET A 1 -17.09 -51.36 44.81
N ALA A 2 -16.64 -51.56 43.57
CA ALA A 2 -17.34 -51.34 42.29
C ALA A 2 -17.42 -49.88 41.80
N CYS A 3 -16.53 -49.56 40.85
CA CYS A 3 -16.56 -48.42 39.96
C CYS A 3 -17.24 -48.91 38.67
N ASP A 4 -18.32 -48.24 38.27
CA ASP A 4 -19.10 -48.59 37.08
C ASP A 4 -18.93 -47.53 35.97
N ARG A 5 -19.01 -48.05 34.75
CA ARG A 5 -18.59 -47.53 33.45
C ARG A 5 -19.15 -46.14 33.10
N LYS A 6 -18.27 -45.25 32.64
CA LYS A 6 -18.63 -44.24 31.62
C LYS A 6 -17.79 -44.45 30.37
N LEU A 7 -18.50 -44.81 29.32
CA LEU A 7 -18.08 -44.97 27.94
C LEU A 7 -17.54 -43.62 27.43
N LEU A 8 -16.23 -43.52 27.18
CA LEU A 8 -15.62 -42.38 26.51
C LEU A 8 -15.65 -42.66 25.00
N LEU A 9 -16.57 -42.03 24.26
CA LEU A 9 -16.54 -42.00 22.81
C LEU A 9 -15.30 -41.19 22.39
N LEU A 10 -14.28 -41.87 21.85
CA LEU A 10 -13.16 -41.23 21.17
C LEU A 10 -13.67 -40.78 19.78
N LEU A 11 -14.08 -39.52 19.67
CA LEU A 11 -14.27 -38.87 18.37
C LEU A 11 -12.88 -38.67 17.75
N LEU A 12 -12.50 -39.58 16.86
CA LEU A 12 -11.41 -39.37 15.91
C LEU A 12 -11.79 -38.17 15.04
N LEU A 13 -11.30 -36.98 15.41
CA LEU A 13 -11.17 -35.85 14.50
C LEU A 13 -10.18 -36.30 13.42
N ILE A 14 -10.70 -36.84 12.33
CA ILE A 14 -9.94 -36.96 11.09
C ILE A 14 -9.74 -35.52 10.62
N SER A 15 -8.65 -34.89 11.06
CA SER A 15 -8.11 -33.73 10.38
C SER A 15 -7.73 -34.21 8.98
N VAL A 16 -8.63 -34.02 8.02
CA VAL A 16 -8.27 -34.09 6.61
C VAL A 16 -7.39 -32.87 6.37
N CYS A 17 -6.08 -33.03 6.59
CA CYS A 17 -5.10 -32.13 6.00
C CYS A 17 -5.23 -32.32 4.49
N VAL A 18 -5.98 -31.43 3.84
CA VAL A 18 -5.89 -31.28 2.39
C VAL A 18 -4.50 -30.71 2.14
N GLU A 19 -3.54 -31.57 1.80
CA GLU A 19 -2.28 -31.13 1.22
C GLU A 19 -2.61 -30.49 -0.13
N VAL A 20 -2.67 -29.15 -0.16
CA VAL A 20 -2.67 -28.41 -1.42
C VAL A 20 -1.30 -28.65 -2.06
N LYS A 21 -1.20 -29.65 -2.93
CA LYS A 21 0.02 -29.88 -3.72
C LYS A 21 0.19 -28.70 -4.66
N ALA A 22 1.29 -27.98 -4.49
CA ALA A 22 1.64 -26.90 -5.40
C ALA A 22 1.94 -27.45 -6.82
N ASP A 23 1.34 -26.85 -7.85
CA ASP A 23 1.51 -27.26 -9.25
C ASP A 23 2.88 -26.75 -9.75
N ARG A 24 3.88 -27.62 -9.72
CA ARG A 24 5.21 -27.33 -10.29
C ARG A 24 5.24 -27.69 -11.77
N ARG A 25 5.65 -26.74 -12.61
CA ARG A 25 5.85 -27.00 -14.05
C ARG A 25 7.26 -26.67 -14.50
N GLY A 26 7.74 -27.46 -15.46
CA GLY A 26 8.90 -27.12 -16.27
C GLY A 26 8.54 -26.11 -17.37
N PRO A 27 9.43 -25.92 -18.36
CA PRO A 27 9.22 -25.00 -19.47
C PRO A 27 7.86 -25.19 -20.17
N PHE A 28 7.20 -24.08 -20.51
CA PHE A 28 5.91 -24.08 -21.17
C PHE A 28 5.73 -22.83 -22.04
N LEU A 29 4.79 -22.89 -22.97
CA LEU A 29 4.32 -21.75 -23.77
C LEU A 29 2.78 -21.74 -23.74
N SER A 30 2.19 -20.57 -23.54
CA SER A 30 0.75 -20.36 -23.61
C SER A 30 0.45 -19.07 -24.35
N VAL A 31 -0.65 -19.07 -25.10
CA VAL A 31 -1.18 -17.90 -25.80
C VAL A 31 -2.45 -17.45 -25.08
N ASN A 32 -2.66 -16.14 -24.88
CA ASN A 32 -3.95 -15.61 -24.40
C ASN A 32 -4.95 -15.56 -25.55
N HIS A 33 -5.49 -16.71 -25.90
CA HIS A 33 -6.51 -16.81 -26.93
C HIS A 33 -7.64 -17.73 -26.44
N GLY A 34 -8.89 -17.28 -26.57
CA GLY A 34 -10.07 -18.07 -26.23
C GLY A 34 -11.04 -17.40 -25.26
N ASP A 35 -11.98 -18.21 -24.75
CA ASP A 35 -13.09 -17.75 -23.93
C ASP A 35 -12.62 -17.26 -22.55
N PHE A 36 -13.20 -16.15 -22.12
CA PHE A 36 -13.02 -15.63 -20.78
C PHE A 36 -13.80 -16.46 -19.77
N GLU A 37 -13.23 -16.65 -18.58
CA GLU A 37 -14.05 -17.08 -17.46
C GLU A 37 -14.92 -15.89 -16.99
N TYR A 38 -16.24 -16.00 -17.17
CA TYR A 38 -17.18 -15.03 -16.61
C TYR A 38 -17.21 -15.20 -15.09
N ARG A 39 -16.43 -14.38 -14.38
CA ARG A 39 -16.22 -14.45 -12.94
C ARG A 39 -16.45 -13.08 -12.31
N ASN A 40 -16.90 -13.07 -11.06
CA ASN A 40 -16.89 -11.88 -10.24
C ASN A 40 -15.42 -11.59 -9.86
N VAL A 41 -14.76 -10.77 -10.67
CA VAL A 41 -13.37 -10.35 -10.45
C VAL A 41 -13.40 -8.89 -10.04
N GLU A 42 -12.47 -8.54 -9.18
CA GLU A 42 -12.24 -7.15 -8.80
C GLU A 42 -12.10 -6.24 -10.04
N TYR A 43 -12.65 -5.03 -9.94
CA TYR A 43 -12.66 -4.02 -11.01
C TYR A 43 -13.51 -4.38 -12.24
N GLY A 44 -14.43 -5.35 -12.11
CA GLY A 44 -15.27 -5.78 -13.23
C GLY A 44 -14.48 -6.44 -14.35
N ALA A 45 -13.31 -7.00 -14.01
CA ALA A 45 -12.42 -7.62 -14.97
C ALA A 45 -12.95 -8.97 -15.46
N THR A 46 -12.49 -9.37 -16.65
CA THR A 46 -12.51 -10.76 -17.10
C THR A 46 -11.08 -11.30 -17.06
N PHE A 47 -10.91 -12.63 -17.02
CA PHE A 47 -9.58 -13.21 -17.14
C PHE A 47 -9.58 -14.53 -17.89
N GLN A 48 -8.40 -14.86 -18.39
CA GLN A 48 -8.04 -16.18 -18.89
C GLN A 48 -7.01 -16.80 -17.96
N ARG A 49 -7.12 -18.10 -17.67
CA ARG A 49 -6.15 -18.78 -16.81
C ARG A 49 -4.84 -18.98 -17.56
N ALA A 50 -3.73 -18.68 -16.90
CA ALA A 50 -2.41 -19.06 -17.35
C ALA A 50 -2.06 -20.48 -16.86
N PRO A 51 -1.05 -21.13 -17.47
CA PRO A 51 -0.44 -22.34 -16.92
C PRO A 51 -0.05 -22.14 -15.45
N LEU A 52 -0.10 -23.21 -14.63
CA LEU A 52 0.05 -23.23 -13.16
C LEU A 52 -1.23 -23.04 -12.34
N SER A 53 -2.33 -22.64 -12.98
CA SER A 53 -3.65 -22.66 -12.32
C SER A 53 -4.21 -24.08 -12.33
N SER A 54 -3.88 -24.89 -11.31
CA SER A 54 -4.46 -26.23 -11.15
C SER A 54 -5.94 -26.17 -10.75
N SER A 55 -6.67 -27.27 -10.93
CA SER A 55 -7.99 -27.45 -10.34
C SER A 55 -7.95 -27.45 -8.82
N ASP A 56 -6.81 -27.87 -8.25
CA ASP A 56 -6.66 -28.22 -6.84
C ASP A 56 -6.20 -27.03 -5.97
N ASN A 57 -5.54 -26.02 -6.58
CA ASN A 57 -5.30 -24.73 -5.92
C ASN A 57 -6.56 -23.85 -6.08
N GLU A 58 -7.50 -23.97 -5.14
CA GLU A 58 -8.81 -23.28 -5.23
C GLU A 58 -8.74 -21.78 -4.92
N ILE A 59 -7.61 -21.28 -4.42
CA ILE A 59 -7.51 -19.94 -3.85
C ILE A 59 -6.72 -19.00 -4.75
N PHE A 60 -5.52 -19.42 -5.18
CA PHE A 60 -4.64 -18.58 -5.99
C PHE A 60 -4.58 -19.07 -7.43
N HIS A 61 -4.69 -18.14 -8.38
CA HIS A 61 -4.61 -18.44 -9.80
C HIS A 61 -3.71 -17.44 -10.52
N LEU A 62 -2.82 -17.96 -11.38
CA LEU A 62 -2.10 -17.13 -12.35
C LEU A 62 -2.99 -16.91 -13.57
N VAL A 63 -3.20 -15.65 -13.93
CA VAL A 63 -4.16 -15.26 -14.95
C VAL A 63 -3.64 -14.12 -15.82
N LEU A 64 -4.19 -14.02 -17.02
CA LEU A 64 -4.15 -12.80 -17.83
C LEU A 64 -5.51 -12.13 -17.68
N PHE A 65 -5.57 -11.07 -16.87
CA PHE A 65 -6.81 -10.34 -16.60
C PHE A 65 -6.92 -9.07 -17.45
N ASN A 66 -8.15 -8.71 -17.76
CA ASN A 66 -8.53 -7.66 -18.67
C ASN A 66 -9.60 -6.79 -18.00
N THR A 67 -9.33 -5.49 -17.89
CA THR A 67 -10.30 -4.45 -17.47
C THR A 67 -10.69 -3.51 -18.62
N THR A 68 -9.96 -3.57 -19.74
CA THR A 68 -10.16 -2.76 -20.94
C THR A 68 -10.01 -3.67 -22.16
N PRO A 69 -10.96 -3.68 -23.11
CA PRO A 69 -10.90 -4.57 -24.27
C PRO A 69 -9.53 -4.57 -24.96
N ASN A 70 -9.02 -5.76 -25.29
CA ASN A 70 -7.70 -5.97 -25.90
C ASN A 70 -6.48 -5.45 -25.09
N ALA A 71 -6.61 -5.31 -23.77
CA ALA A 71 -5.49 -4.94 -22.89
C ALA A 71 -5.42 -5.91 -21.69
N TYR A 72 -4.38 -6.75 -21.69
CA TYR A 72 -4.20 -7.82 -20.72
C TYR A 72 -3.00 -7.60 -19.82
N THR A 73 -3.18 -7.87 -18.53
CA THR A 73 -2.11 -7.83 -17.53
C THR A 73 -1.94 -9.22 -16.91
N LEU A 74 -0.71 -9.72 -16.84
CA LEU A 74 -0.37 -10.93 -16.10
C LEU A 74 -0.50 -10.62 -14.60
N ALA A 75 -1.29 -11.44 -13.90
CA ALA A 75 -1.62 -11.23 -12.51
C ALA A 75 -1.79 -12.54 -11.73
N ILE A 76 -1.70 -12.41 -10.41
CA ILE A 76 -2.17 -13.44 -9.47
C ILE A 76 -3.47 -12.93 -8.87
N VAL A 77 -4.51 -13.74 -8.95
CA VAL A 77 -5.78 -13.49 -8.28
C VAL A 77 -5.97 -14.44 -7.11
N MET A 78 -6.68 -13.96 -6.10
CA MET A 78 -6.96 -14.64 -4.84
C MET A 78 -8.46 -14.65 -4.56
N GLY A 79 -9.02 -15.81 -4.23
CA GLY A 79 -10.40 -15.93 -3.80
C GLY A 79 -10.93 -17.35 -3.99
N VAL A 80 -12.03 -17.67 -3.29
CA VAL A 80 -12.69 -18.97 -3.39
C VAL A 80 -13.73 -18.94 -4.50
N ARG A 81 -13.69 -19.94 -5.40
CA ARG A 81 -14.61 -20.06 -6.53
C ARG A 81 -16.07 -20.09 -6.10
N PHE A 82 -16.92 -19.43 -6.89
CA PHE A 82 -18.38 -19.32 -6.73
C PHE A 82 -18.86 -18.73 -5.40
N LYS A 83 -17.90 -18.34 -4.56
CA LYS A 83 -18.12 -17.92 -3.19
C LYS A 83 -17.72 -16.44 -3.04
N SER A 84 -16.63 -16.01 -3.67
CA SER A 84 -16.11 -14.66 -3.49
C SER A 84 -15.77 -13.93 -4.78
N ILE A 85 -15.63 -12.61 -4.66
CA ILE A 85 -14.95 -11.80 -5.67
C ILE A 85 -13.47 -12.20 -5.68
N MET A 86 -12.91 -12.48 -6.86
CA MET A 86 -11.48 -12.74 -7.03
C MET A 86 -10.71 -11.41 -6.94
N ARG A 87 -9.82 -11.28 -5.96
CA ARG A 87 -8.99 -10.07 -5.71
C ARG A 87 -7.69 -10.16 -6.48
N VAL A 88 -7.26 -9.06 -7.10
CA VAL A 88 -5.98 -9.01 -7.83
C VAL A 88 -4.86 -8.66 -6.85
N VAL A 89 -4.05 -9.63 -6.45
CA VAL A 89 -3.05 -9.45 -5.38
C VAL A 89 -1.62 -9.22 -5.87
N TRP A 90 -1.36 -9.45 -7.17
CA TRP A 90 -0.07 -9.16 -7.79
C TRP A 90 -0.24 -8.92 -9.29
N THR A 91 0.60 -8.06 -9.88
CA THR A 91 0.60 -7.79 -11.33
C THR A 91 2.02 -7.56 -11.85
N ALA A 92 2.31 -8.02 -13.07
CA ALA A 92 3.63 -7.91 -13.69
C ALA A 92 3.80 -6.66 -14.58
N ASN A 93 2.87 -6.47 -15.52
CA ASN A 93 2.99 -5.54 -16.65
C ASN A 93 1.90 -4.46 -16.66
N ARG A 94 1.44 -4.01 -15.49
CA ARG A 94 0.29 -3.08 -15.38
C ARG A 94 0.47 -1.72 -16.09
N ASN A 95 1.70 -1.30 -16.38
CA ASN A 95 2.02 -0.08 -17.15
C ASN A 95 2.07 -0.33 -18.67
N HIS A 96 2.24 -1.58 -19.08
CA HIS A 96 2.34 -2.00 -20.49
C HIS A 96 1.50 -3.28 -20.69
N PRO A 97 0.16 -3.17 -20.73
CA PRO A 97 -0.70 -4.31 -21.04
C PRO A 97 -0.39 -4.88 -22.43
N VAL A 98 -0.55 -6.19 -22.60
CA VAL A 98 -0.39 -6.88 -23.89
C VAL A 98 -1.72 -7.00 -24.62
N SER A 99 -1.68 -7.21 -25.93
CA SER A 99 -2.85 -7.43 -26.78
C SER A 99 -3.33 -8.89 -26.71
N ASP A 100 -4.44 -9.19 -27.40
CA ASP A 100 -4.89 -10.54 -27.67
C ASP A 100 -3.87 -11.29 -28.55
N ASN A 101 -3.68 -12.59 -28.34
CA ASN A 101 -2.62 -13.41 -28.96
C ASN A 101 -1.18 -13.14 -28.49
N ALA A 102 -1.01 -12.43 -27.39
CA ALA A 102 0.22 -12.41 -26.62
C ALA A 102 0.61 -13.79 -26.06
N THR A 103 1.90 -13.97 -25.79
CA THR A 103 2.47 -15.24 -25.33
C THR A 103 3.09 -15.13 -23.95
N LEU A 104 2.72 -16.03 -23.04
CA LEU A 104 3.41 -16.27 -21.78
C LEU A 104 4.25 -17.54 -21.90
N GLU A 105 5.56 -17.42 -21.75
CA GLU A 105 6.51 -18.53 -21.92
C GLU A 105 7.42 -18.65 -20.69
N PHE A 106 7.48 -19.83 -20.10
CA PHE A 106 8.62 -20.22 -19.27
C PHE A 106 9.62 -20.96 -20.16
N THR A 107 10.69 -20.27 -20.54
CA THR A 107 11.66 -20.73 -21.53
C THR A 107 12.56 -21.84 -20.99
N THR A 108 13.16 -22.63 -21.88
CA THR A 108 14.17 -23.64 -21.54
C THR A 108 15.45 -23.05 -20.94
N THR A 109 15.70 -21.75 -21.15
CA THR A 109 16.80 -21.02 -20.51
C THR A 109 16.51 -20.63 -19.06
N GLY A 110 15.30 -20.88 -18.55
CA GLY A 110 14.92 -20.54 -17.19
C GLY A 110 14.39 -19.11 -17.02
N ASN A 111 13.87 -18.48 -18.08
CA ASN A 111 13.24 -17.15 -18.03
C ASN A 111 11.73 -17.26 -18.19
N LEU A 112 10.94 -16.56 -17.35
CA LEU A 112 9.51 -16.37 -17.59
C LEU A 112 9.32 -15.04 -18.34
N VAL A 113 8.69 -15.12 -19.51
CA VAL A 113 8.61 -14.04 -20.50
C VAL A 113 7.17 -13.83 -20.92
N LEU A 114 6.75 -12.57 -20.98
CA LEU A 114 5.50 -12.12 -21.58
C LEU A 114 5.81 -11.27 -22.80
N SER A 115 5.38 -11.72 -23.97
CA SER A 115 5.54 -11.01 -25.25
C SER A 115 4.18 -10.70 -25.86
N ASP A 116 4.07 -9.55 -26.52
CA ASP A 116 2.85 -9.16 -27.24
C ASP A 116 2.68 -9.99 -28.53
N ALA A 117 1.53 -9.85 -29.20
CA ALA A 117 1.16 -10.63 -30.39
C ALA A 117 2.13 -10.48 -31.57
N ASP A 118 2.85 -9.37 -31.65
CA ASP A 118 3.88 -9.10 -32.66
C ASP A 118 5.27 -9.67 -32.28
N GLY A 119 5.38 -10.31 -31.12
CA GLY A 119 6.62 -10.85 -30.56
C GLY A 119 7.43 -9.84 -29.73
N THR A 120 6.95 -8.61 -29.55
CA THR A 120 7.61 -7.61 -28.72
C THR A 120 7.66 -8.08 -27.26
N LEU A 121 8.86 -8.12 -26.68
CA LEU A 121 9.04 -8.42 -25.26
C LEU A 121 8.46 -7.30 -24.38
N VAL A 122 7.46 -7.63 -23.56
CA VAL A 122 6.78 -6.66 -22.68
C VAL A 122 7.24 -6.79 -21.23
N TRP A 123 7.44 -8.01 -20.74
CA TRP A 123 7.90 -8.25 -19.37
C TRP A 123 8.68 -9.56 -19.26
N SER A 124 9.66 -9.62 -18.34
CA SER A 124 10.29 -10.88 -17.97
C SER A 124 10.87 -10.86 -16.55
N THR A 125 11.15 -12.04 -16.02
CA THR A 125 11.82 -12.22 -14.71
C THR A 125 13.32 -11.92 -14.74
N ASN A 126 13.92 -11.73 -15.92
CA ASN A 126 15.35 -11.55 -16.12
C ASN A 126 16.20 -12.67 -15.49
N THR A 127 15.73 -13.92 -15.61
CA THR A 127 16.37 -15.12 -15.04
C THR A 127 16.98 -16.05 -16.08
N SER A 128 17.04 -15.62 -17.35
CA SER A 128 17.65 -16.40 -18.42
C SER A 128 19.08 -16.83 -18.06
N ASN A 129 19.35 -18.13 -18.19
CA ASN A 129 20.60 -18.82 -17.85
C ASN A 129 21.03 -18.70 -16.37
N LYS A 130 20.12 -18.35 -15.45
CA LYS A 130 20.39 -18.33 -14.00
C LYS A 130 20.05 -19.65 -13.29
N GLY A 131 19.77 -20.71 -14.05
CA GLY A 131 19.59 -22.06 -13.52
C GLY A 131 18.16 -22.45 -13.14
N ALA A 132 17.17 -21.56 -13.31
CA ALA A 132 15.77 -21.89 -13.06
C ALA A 132 15.28 -22.98 -14.04
N VAL A 133 14.67 -24.03 -13.50
CA VAL A 133 14.16 -25.19 -14.25
C VAL A 133 12.69 -25.49 -13.96
N GLN A 134 12.16 -24.96 -12.86
CA GLN A 134 10.80 -25.18 -12.42
C GLN A 134 10.19 -23.86 -11.94
N ILE A 135 8.87 -23.75 -12.09
CA ILE A 135 8.07 -22.64 -11.58
C ILE A 135 6.83 -23.18 -10.86
N GLU A 136 6.44 -22.51 -9.79
CA GLU A 136 5.38 -22.93 -8.86
C GLU A 136 4.59 -21.72 -8.39
N LEU A 137 3.26 -21.82 -8.36
CA LEU A 137 2.42 -20.88 -7.61
C LEU A 137 2.08 -21.52 -6.26
N GLY A 138 2.68 -21.02 -5.19
CA GLY A 138 2.52 -21.50 -3.83
C GLY A 138 1.12 -21.24 -3.26
N ALA A 139 0.79 -21.95 -2.18
CA ALA A 139 -0.47 -21.77 -1.44
C ALA A 139 -0.55 -20.43 -0.69
N ASP A 140 0.55 -19.70 -0.57
CA ASP A 140 0.66 -18.34 -0.03
C ASP A 140 0.48 -17.26 -1.12
N GLY A 141 0.30 -17.66 -2.38
CA GLY A 141 0.22 -16.76 -3.53
C GLY A 141 1.58 -16.29 -4.06
N ASN A 142 2.69 -16.85 -3.56
CA ASN A 142 4.03 -16.55 -4.08
C ASN A 142 4.31 -17.38 -5.34
N LEU A 143 4.64 -16.70 -6.44
CA LEU A 143 5.07 -17.36 -7.68
C LEU A 143 6.58 -17.50 -7.63
N VAL A 144 7.09 -18.72 -7.51
CA VAL A 144 8.51 -18.99 -7.25
C VAL A 144 9.11 -19.81 -8.38
N MET A 145 10.32 -19.43 -8.81
CA MET A 145 11.14 -20.17 -9.76
C MET A 145 12.30 -20.84 -9.03
N TYR A 146 12.49 -22.13 -9.25
CA TYR A 146 13.49 -22.95 -8.58
C TYR A 146 14.55 -23.48 -9.54
N ASP A 147 15.77 -23.62 -9.04
CA ASP A 147 16.85 -24.32 -9.72
C ASP A 147 16.78 -25.85 -9.52
N LYS A 148 17.74 -26.58 -10.08
CA LYS A 148 17.81 -28.06 -9.95
C LYS A 148 18.06 -28.54 -8.52
N LYS A 149 18.57 -27.68 -7.64
CA LYS A 149 18.79 -27.94 -6.21
C LYS A 149 17.60 -27.52 -5.35
N ASN A 150 16.51 -27.07 -5.97
CA ASN A 150 15.32 -26.54 -5.30
C ASN A 150 15.59 -25.22 -4.55
N GLU A 151 16.63 -24.47 -4.96
CA GLU A 151 16.92 -23.14 -4.44
C GLU A 151 16.12 -22.09 -5.23
N THR A 152 15.63 -21.06 -4.54
CA THR A 152 14.87 -19.97 -5.16
C THR A 152 15.76 -19.10 -6.04
N VAL A 153 15.44 -19.03 -7.33
CA VAL A 153 16.10 -18.14 -8.31
C VAL A 153 15.36 -16.81 -8.41
N TRP A 154 14.02 -16.84 -8.34
CA TRP A 154 13.16 -15.66 -8.41
C TRP A 154 11.84 -15.94 -7.70
N GLN A 155 11.20 -14.89 -7.17
CA GLN A 155 9.88 -14.97 -6.57
C GLN A 155 9.07 -13.67 -6.73
N SER A 156 7.75 -13.76 -6.88
CA SER A 156 6.88 -12.58 -7.04
C SER A 156 6.86 -11.69 -5.80
N PHE A 157 7.07 -12.27 -4.61
CA PHE A 157 7.12 -11.52 -3.36
C PHE A 157 8.24 -10.48 -3.31
N ASP A 158 9.28 -10.62 -4.14
CA ASP A 158 10.34 -9.62 -4.28
C ASP A 158 9.96 -8.44 -5.20
N TYR A 159 8.78 -8.49 -5.83
CA TYR A 159 8.29 -7.51 -6.81
C TYR A 159 6.80 -7.20 -6.60
N PRO A 160 6.38 -6.68 -5.43
CA PRO A 160 4.98 -6.35 -5.16
C PRO A 160 4.46 -5.23 -6.07
N SER A 161 3.15 -5.20 -6.30
CA SER A 161 2.45 -4.14 -7.02
C SER A 161 1.95 -3.05 -6.07
N ASP A 162 0.71 -3.19 -5.60
CA ASP A 162 -0.03 -2.33 -4.68
C ASP A 162 -0.36 -3.06 -3.37
N THR A 163 -0.04 -4.36 -3.29
CA THR A 163 -0.50 -5.30 -2.27
C THR A 163 0.68 -6.00 -1.59
N LEU A 164 0.56 -6.23 -0.29
CA LEU A 164 1.47 -6.99 0.56
C LEU A 164 0.72 -8.17 1.18
N MET A 165 1.13 -9.38 0.84
CA MET A 165 0.52 -10.63 1.31
C MET A 165 0.98 -11.00 2.72
N ILE A 166 0.23 -11.85 3.43
CA ILE A 166 0.68 -12.42 4.70
C ILE A 166 2.02 -13.15 4.50
N GLY A 167 2.99 -12.86 5.38
CA GLY A 167 4.35 -13.39 5.30
C GLY A 167 5.27 -12.67 4.30
N GLN A 168 4.73 -11.80 3.44
CA GLN A 168 5.53 -10.97 2.54
C GLN A 168 6.12 -9.77 3.30
N SER A 169 7.36 -9.40 2.96
CA SER A 169 8.06 -8.27 3.56
C SER A 169 8.50 -7.22 2.55
N LEU A 170 8.36 -5.95 2.91
CA LEU A 170 9.15 -4.87 2.30
C LEU A 170 10.47 -4.72 3.05
N LYS A 171 11.57 -4.62 2.32
CA LYS A 171 12.95 -4.54 2.84
C LYS A 171 13.65 -3.33 2.26
N ILE A 172 14.35 -2.54 3.08
CA ILE A 172 15.02 -1.30 2.64
C ILE A 172 15.99 -1.55 1.48
N ALA A 173 16.77 -2.63 1.55
CA ALA A 173 17.83 -2.92 0.59
C ALA A 173 17.36 -3.65 -0.68
N LYS A 174 16.08 -4.05 -0.77
CA LYS A 174 15.57 -4.88 -1.88
C LYS A 174 14.19 -4.41 -2.33
N VAL A 175 13.16 -4.76 -1.56
CA VAL A 175 11.76 -4.55 -1.89
C VAL A 175 11.21 -3.36 -1.10
N LYS A 176 11.43 -2.14 -1.57
CA LYS A 176 11.26 -0.97 -0.69
C LYS A 176 9.86 -0.34 -0.67
N LYS A 177 8.95 -0.69 -1.59
CA LYS A 177 7.67 0.03 -1.71
C LYS A 177 6.52 -0.77 -2.33
N LEU A 178 5.30 -0.34 -2.02
CA LEU A 178 4.09 -0.58 -2.81
C LEU A 178 3.75 0.69 -3.60
N VAL A 179 3.10 0.56 -4.75
CA VAL A 179 2.60 1.69 -5.56
C VAL A 179 1.15 1.41 -5.94
N SER A 180 0.27 2.36 -5.64
CA SER A 180 -1.17 2.26 -5.88
C SER A 180 -1.51 2.15 -7.36
N ARG A 181 -2.78 1.90 -7.67
CA ARG A 181 -3.34 2.09 -9.02
C ARG A 181 -3.66 3.57 -9.27
N ILE A 182 -3.81 3.95 -10.53
CA ILE A 182 -4.30 5.29 -10.93
C ILE A 182 -5.76 5.45 -10.50
N SER A 183 -6.59 4.44 -10.72
CA SER A 183 -8.01 4.43 -10.35
C SER A 183 -8.54 3.00 -10.29
N GLU A 184 -9.80 2.85 -9.90
CA GLU A 184 -10.52 1.58 -10.00
C GLU A 184 -10.50 0.97 -11.42
N LYS A 185 -10.54 1.83 -12.45
CA LYS A 185 -10.61 1.41 -13.86
C LYS A 185 -9.24 1.29 -14.53
N ASN A 186 -8.24 1.99 -14.02
CA ASN A 186 -6.90 2.03 -14.61
C ASN A 186 -5.89 1.44 -13.62
N GLY A 187 -5.47 0.21 -13.91
CA GLY A 187 -4.54 -0.56 -13.10
C GLY A 187 -3.08 -0.11 -13.18
N ALA A 188 -2.71 0.84 -14.05
CA ALA A 188 -1.35 1.36 -14.12
C ALA A 188 -0.93 2.05 -12.82
N GLU A 189 0.37 2.30 -12.67
CA GLU A 189 0.95 2.90 -11.47
C GLU A 189 0.40 4.29 -11.18
N GLY A 190 -0.24 4.40 -10.01
CA GLY A 190 -0.84 5.62 -9.49
C GLY A 190 0.13 6.49 -8.71
N PRO A 191 -0.39 7.58 -8.14
CA PRO A 191 0.43 8.60 -7.50
C PRO A 191 0.84 8.29 -6.07
N TYR A 192 0.25 7.25 -5.44
CA TYR A 192 0.49 6.93 -4.05
C TYR A 192 1.48 5.77 -3.89
N SER A 193 2.35 5.87 -2.89
CA SER A 193 3.27 4.78 -2.56
C SER A 193 3.46 4.63 -1.06
N LEU A 194 3.53 3.40 -0.58
CA LEU A 194 4.00 3.05 0.75
C LEU A 194 5.48 2.71 0.64
N VAL A 195 6.33 3.41 1.37
CA VAL A 195 7.79 3.30 1.24
C VAL A 195 8.43 2.98 2.58
N MET A 196 9.31 1.98 2.56
CA MET A 196 10.18 1.63 3.68
C MET A 196 11.39 2.55 3.78
N GLU A 197 11.66 3.02 4.99
CA GLU A 197 12.73 3.97 5.30
C GLU A 197 13.52 3.54 6.54
N ALA A 198 14.74 4.05 6.71
CA ALA A 198 15.64 3.61 7.79
C ALA A 198 15.06 3.78 9.20
N GLY A 199 14.16 4.74 9.41
CA GLY A 199 13.51 5.03 10.69
C GLY A 199 12.04 4.66 10.77
N GLY A 200 11.46 4.05 9.73
CA GLY A 200 10.04 3.71 9.71
C GLY A 200 9.49 3.39 8.33
N PHE A 201 8.24 3.74 8.10
CA PHE A 201 7.65 3.76 6.76
C PHE A 201 6.73 4.97 6.60
N ALA A 202 6.50 5.35 5.35
CA ALA A 202 5.67 6.50 5.02
C ALA A 202 4.80 6.24 3.80
N LEU A 203 3.62 6.85 3.79
CA LEU A 203 2.82 7.03 2.60
C LEU A 203 3.19 8.36 1.94
N TYR A 204 3.43 8.28 0.64
CA TYR A 204 3.79 9.40 -0.21
C TYR A 204 2.76 9.60 -1.32
N ALA A 205 2.48 10.86 -1.64
CA ALA A 205 1.74 11.25 -2.82
C ALA A 205 2.65 12.04 -3.77
N SER A 206 2.62 11.71 -5.05
CA SER A 206 3.53 12.27 -6.05
C SER A 206 2.84 13.29 -6.94
N PHE A 207 2.78 14.55 -6.48
CA PHE A 207 2.17 15.66 -7.22
C PHE A 207 3.03 16.94 -7.13
N PRO A 208 3.93 17.30 -8.07
CA PRO A 208 4.71 16.50 -9.03
C PRO A 208 5.97 15.86 -8.40
N ARG A 209 6.18 16.05 -7.10
CA ARG A 209 7.23 15.42 -6.31
C ARG A 209 6.60 14.59 -5.20
N PRO A 210 7.25 13.51 -4.73
CA PRO A 210 6.76 12.76 -3.58
C PRO A 210 6.74 13.65 -2.33
N VAL A 211 5.58 13.75 -1.69
CA VAL A 211 5.39 14.41 -0.40
C VAL A 211 4.71 13.42 0.57
N PRO A 212 5.20 13.31 1.82
CA PRO A 212 4.61 12.39 2.78
C PRO A 212 3.27 12.94 3.27
N TYR A 213 2.29 12.05 3.44
CA TYR A 213 0.97 12.38 4.03
C TYR A 213 0.60 11.47 5.20
N TRP A 214 1.45 10.48 5.49
CA TRP A 214 1.43 9.75 6.75
C TRP A 214 2.79 9.09 6.96
N THR A 215 3.31 9.15 8.18
CA THR A 215 4.56 8.51 8.58
C THR A 215 4.33 7.72 9.85
N VAL A 216 4.98 6.57 9.95
CA VAL A 216 5.13 5.82 11.19
C VAL A 216 6.62 5.70 11.44
N SER A 217 7.10 6.34 12.51
CA SER A 217 8.49 6.18 12.95
C SER A 217 8.58 5.19 14.10
N TYR A 218 9.76 4.57 14.23
CA TYR A 218 10.10 3.72 15.37
C TYR A 218 9.78 4.40 16.73
N PHE A 219 10.12 5.69 16.86
CA PHE A 219 9.90 6.48 18.07
C PHE A 219 8.42 6.77 18.37
N ASP A 220 7.53 6.69 17.36
CA ASP A 220 6.09 6.87 17.58
C ASP A 220 5.47 5.64 18.25
N VAL A 221 6.01 4.44 18.01
CA VAL A 221 5.56 3.17 18.60
C VAL A 221 5.98 3.07 20.07
N ASP A 222 7.15 3.63 20.41
CA ASP A 222 7.74 3.59 21.76
C ASP A 222 7.07 4.56 22.74
N ARG A 223 6.26 5.53 22.29
CA ARG A 223 5.53 6.43 23.22
C ARG A 223 4.55 5.71 24.16
N ASN A 224 4.18 4.46 23.85
CA ASN A 224 3.35 3.63 24.72
C ASN A 224 4.16 2.71 25.66
N LYS A 225 5.50 2.74 25.65
CA LYS A 225 6.36 2.03 26.61
C LYS A 225 7.55 2.90 27.01
N LEU A 226 7.62 3.21 28.31
CA LEU A 226 8.72 3.91 28.97
C LEU A 226 10.10 3.48 28.47
N LEU A 227 10.76 4.32 27.66
CA LEU A 227 12.21 4.37 27.57
C LEU A 227 12.70 5.83 27.55
N ASP A 228 13.72 6.06 28.37
CA ASP A 228 14.36 7.34 28.66
C ASP A 228 14.86 8.04 27.37
N PRO A 229 14.52 9.33 27.14
CA PRO A 229 14.95 10.10 25.96
C PRO A 229 16.47 10.28 25.86
N THR A 230 17.27 9.85 26.84
CA THR A 230 18.73 9.94 26.82
C THR A 230 19.44 8.73 26.18
N HIS A 231 18.74 7.65 25.86
CA HIS A 231 19.32 6.44 25.25
C HIS A 231 18.98 6.32 23.75
N THR A 232 19.70 7.05 22.90
CA THR A 232 19.55 6.98 21.43
C THR A 232 20.21 5.73 20.84
N CYS A 233 19.56 4.56 20.89
CA CYS A 233 19.94 3.44 20.04
C CYS A 233 19.20 3.56 18.68
N LYS A 234 19.81 4.26 17.72
CA LYS A 234 19.29 4.41 16.34
C LYS A 234 19.68 3.18 15.50
N GLN A 235 19.08 2.03 15.74
CA GLN A 235 19.26 0.91 14.80
C GLN A 235 18.32 1.08 13.61
N PRO A 236 18.80 0.94 12.36
CA PRO A 236 17.95 1.06 11.19
C PRO A 236 17.01 -0.15 11.09
N LEU A 237 15.76 0.11 10.74
CA LEU A 237 14.81 -0.94 10.38
C LEU A 237 15.30 -1.67 9.12
N GLY A 238 15.12 -2.98 9.09
CA GLY A 238 15.44 -3.84 7.95
C GLY A 238 14.22 -4.11 7.08
N SER A 239 13.06 -4.31 7.70
CA SER A 239 11.85 -4.72 7.00
C SER A 239 10.55 -4.44 7.76
N ILE A 240 9.45 -4.36 7.01
CA ILE A 240 8.10 -4.61 7.52
C ILE A 240 7.53 -5.87 6.89
N THR A 241 6.85 -6.69 7.69
CA THR A 241 6.17 -7.90 7.24
C THR A 241 4.71 -7.80 7.64
N PHE A 242 3.81 -8.14 6.73
CA PHE A 242 2.39 -8.28 7.07
C PHE A 242 2.16 -9.67 7.67
N VAL A 243 1.69 -9.73 8.91
CA VAL A 243 1.53 -10.99 9.64
C VAL A 243 0.13 -11.10 10.23
N SER A 244 -0.28 -12.35 10.46
CA SER A 244 -1.47 -12.66 11.22
C SER A 244 -1.11 -13.58 12.38
N GLU A 245 -1.57 -13.24 13.57
CA GLU A 245 -1.31 -14.00 14.79
C GLU A 245 -2.61 -14.38 15.50
N GLN A 246 -2.67 -15.58 16.08
CA GLN A 246 -3.82 -16.04 16.88
C GLN A 246 -3.79 -15.41 18.27
N ASN A 247 -4.94 -14.96 18.78
CA ASN A 247 -5.02 -14.55 20.18
C ASN A 247 -4.93 -15.77 21.11
N GLY A 248 -4.02 -15.71 22.08
CA GLY A 248 -3.89 -16.71 23.14
C GLY A 248 -4.89 -16.59 24.29
N LEU A 249 -5.92 -15.73 24.16
CA LEU A 249 -7.01 -15.61 25.13
C LEU A 249 -8.25 -16.34 24.61
N LEU A 250 -9.20 -16.68 25.49
CA LEU A 250 -10.40 -17.52 25.29
C LEU A 250 -11.32 -17.19 24.09
N PHE A 251 -11.00 -16.20 23.26
CA PHE A 251 -11.69 -15.85 22.01
C PHE A 251 -10.84 -16.29 20.81
N ASP A 252 -11.39 -17.19 20.00
CA ASP A 252 -10.78 -17.79 18.80
C ASP A 252 -10.66 -16.78 17.63
N GLY A 253 -9.92 -15.69 17.85
CA GLY A 253 -9.78 -14.59 16.90
C GLY A 253 -8.31 -14.31 16.57
N PHE A 254 -8.07 -13.84 15.35
CA PHE A 254 -6.73 -13.47 14.88
C PHE A 254 -6.56 -11.96 14.75
N HIS A 255 -5.34 -11.48 15.01
CA HIS A 255 -4.92 -10.10 14.84
C HIS A 255 -4.01 -9.94 13.64
N GLN A 256 -4.30 -8.95 12.80
CA GLN A 256 -3.43 -8.54 11.71
C GLN A 256 -2.51 -7.41 12.15
N LEU A 257 -1.23 -7.55 11.83
CA LEU A 257 -0.18 -6.65 12.28
C LEU A 257 0.80 -6.35 11.14
N LEU A 258 1.36 -5.14 11.16
CA LEU A 258 2.63 -4.87 10.49
C LEU A 258 3.75 -5.09 11.51
N GLU A 259 4.52 -6.15 11.31
CA GLU A 259 5.69 -6.48 12.13
C GLU A 259 6.93 -5.81 11.57
N MET A 260 7.56 -4.96 12.37
CA MET A 260 8.76 -4.20 12.00
C MET A 260 9.99 -4.91 12.60
N SER A 261 11.02 -5.14 11.78
CA SER A 261 12.26 -5.82 12.19
C SER A 261 13.50 -4.98 11.82
N LEU A 262 14.58 -5.12 12.59
CA LEU A 262 15.86 -4.41 12.43
C LEU A 262 16.75 -5.03 11.34
N ALA A 263 17.61 -4.22 10.71
CA ALA A 263 18.39 -4.63 9.54
C ALA A 263 19.56 -5.60 9.82
N ASN A 264 20.06 -5.68 11.06
CA ASN A 264 21.32 -6.36 11.41
C ASN A 264 21.17 -7.40 12.56
N LEU A 265 20.27 -8.38 12.42
CA LEU A 265 20.26 -9.56 13.31
C LEU A 265 21.26 -10.63 12.82
N THR A 266 22.56 -10.35 12.92
CA THR A 266 23.63 -11.35 12.67
C THR A 266 24.75 -11.34 13.71
N ALA A 267 24.50 -10.93 14.96
CA ALA A 267 25.51 -11.04 16.03
C ALA A 267 25.33 -12.34 16.83
N PRO A 268 26.27 -13.30 16.77
CA PRO A 268 26.25 -14.46 17.66
C PRO A 268 26.58 -14.06 19.09
N ARG A 269 25.92 -14.70 20.07
CA ARG A 269 26.19 -14.58 21.52
C ARG A 269 27.67 -14.74 21.82
N LYS A 270 28.37 -13.65 22.15
CA LYS A 270 29.55 -13.69 23.02
C LYS A 270 29.66 -12.40 23.82
N TRP A 271 29.39 -12.57 25.13
CA TRP A 271 29.57 -11.60 26.19
C TRP A 271 30.93 -10.89 26.10
N ARG A 272 30.91 -9.55 26.04
CA ARG A 272 31.90 -8.69 26.69
C ARG A 272 31.25 -7.35 27.04
N SER A 273 31.38 -7.04 28.32
CA SER A 273 31.03 -5.84 29.07
C SER A 273 31.16 -4.49 28.34
N SER A 274 30.20 -3.61 28.67
CA SER A 274 30.21 -2.14 28.66
C SER A 274 29.85 -1.39 27.35
N GLN A 275 28.70 -0.72 27.40
CA GLN A 275 28.29 0.46 26.60
C GLN A 275 27.90 0.28 25.12
N LEU A 276 27.46 -0.90 24.67
CA LEU A 276 26.72 -1.04 23.41
C LEU A 276 25.41 -1.78 23.66
N CYS A 277 24.33 -1.30 23.04
CA CYS A 277 22.93 -1.68 23.24
C CYS A 277 22.75 -3.18 23.58
N ASP A 278 22.68 -3.48 24.88
CA ASP A 278 22.26 -4.79 25.37
C ASP A 278 20.75 -4.84 25.24
N ILE A 279 20.27 -5.24 24.06
CA ILE A 279 18.90 -5.68 23.90
C ILE A 279 18.90 -7.11 23.39
N THR A 280 18.23 -7.96 24.14
CA THR A 280 17.91 -9.34 23.79
C THR A 280 17.34 -9.41 22.36
N PRO A 281 17.75 -10.40 21.54
CA PRO A 281 17.28 -10.53 20.16
C PRO A 281 15.84 -11.10 20.16
N TYR A 282 14.88 -10.25 20.47
CA TYR A 282 13.47 -10.42 20.17
C TYR A 282 12.81 -9.03 20.11
N GLU A 283 13.27 -8.19 19.19
CA GLU A 283 12.71 -6.85 19.00
C GLU A 283 11.95 -6.76 17.68
N SER A 284 10.89 -7.55 17.56
CA SER A 284 9.87 -7.28 16.56
C SER A 284 8.80 -6.37 17.16
N TRP A 285 8.57 -5.24 16.49
CA TRP A 285 7.60 -4.23 16.92
C TRP A 285 6.32 -4.39 16.13
N ARG A 286 5.19 -4.34 16.82
CA ARG A 286 3.88 -4.67 16.24
C ARG A 286 3.02 -3.43 16.14
N PHE A 287 2.63 -3.07 14.92
CA PHE A 287 1.60 -2.07 14.68
C PHE A 287 0.25 -2.77 14.48
N GLY A 288 -0.65 -2.62 15.46
CA GLY A 288 -1.99 -3.19 15.47
C GLY A 288 -2.90 -2.59 14.40
N LEU A 289 -3.48 -3.45 13.55
CA LEU A 289 -4.47 -3.03 12.55
C LEU A 289 -5.93 -3.24 13.01
N ASN A 290 -6.15 -3.63 14.29
CA ASN A 290 -7.47 -3.83 14.92
C ASN A 290 -8.47 -4.65 14.08
N ALA A 291 -8.24 -5.96 13.97
CA ALA A 291 -9.18 -6.91 13.35
C ALA A 291 -9.37 -8.13 14.25
N PHE A 292 -10.62 -8.56 14.47
CA PHE A 292 -10.97 -9.84 15.12
C PHE A 292 -11.83 -10.65 14.15
N LYS A 293 -11.26 -11.63 13.44
CA LYS A 293 -12.00 -12.51 12.51
C LYS A 293 -11.44 -13.94 12.47
N ILE A 294 -12.24 -14.86 11.92
CA ILE A 294 -12.18 -16.33 12.08
C ILE A 294 -11.20 -17.04 11.13
N ASP A 295 -10.82 -16.43 9.99
CA ASP A 295 -9.82 -17.00 9.07
C ASP A 295 -8.90 -15.92 8.50
N PRO A 296 -7.69 -15.75 9.02
CA PRO A 296 -6.80 -14.70 8.58
C PRO A 296 -5.77 -15.16 7.53
N ALA A 297 -5.70 -16.47 7.23
CA ALA A 297 -4.72 -17.00 6.29
C ALA A 297 -4.93 -16.38 4.89
N LEU A 298 -6.17 -15.95 4.63
CA LEU A 298 -6.58 -15.24 3.44
C LEU A 298 -6.74 -13.74 3.70
N SER A 299 -5.62 -13.07 3.93
CA SER A 299 -5.58 -11.63 4.12
C SER A 299 -4.52 -10.96 3.27
N PHE A 300 -4.74 -9.70 2.93
CA PHE A 300 -3.72 -8.87 2.30
C PHE A 300 -3.88 -7.40 2.69
N LEU A 301 -2.75 -6.69 2.71
CA LEU A 301 -2.69 -5.25 2.92
C LEU A 301 -2.50 -4.56 1.57
N ARG A 302 -3.32 -3.58 1.22
CA ARG A 302 -3.24 -2.87 -0.06
C ARG A 302 -3.19 -1.37 0.14
N LEU A 303 -2.35 -0.71 -0.65
CA LEU A 303 -2.43 0.72 -0.89
C LEU A 303 -3.36 0.97 -2.07
N ASP A 304 -4.60 1.37 -1.77
CA ASP A 304 -5.62 1.61 -2.78
C ASP A 304 -5.37 2.88 -3.59
N TRP A 305 -6.06 2.97 -4.72
CA TRP A 305 -5.98 4.08 -5.67
C TRP A 305 -6.39 5.44 -5.10
N ASP A 306 -7.10 5.47 -3.96
CA ASP A 306 -7.49 6.69 -3.24
C ASP A 306 -6.43 7.14 -2.21
N GLY A 307 -5.33 6.40 -2.07
CA GLY A 307 -4.26 6.68 -1.12
C GLY A 307 -4.52 6.15 0.29
N ASN A 308 -5.60 5.38 0.49
CA ASN A 308 -5.83 4.67 1.74
C ASN A 308 -5.05 3.36 1.78
N LEU A 309 -4.53 3.03 2.96
CA LEU A 309 -3.98 1.72 3.25
C LEU A 309 -5.07 0.87 3.92
N ARG A 310 -5.45 -0.25 3.30
CA ARG A 310 -6.53 -1.11 3.78
C ARG A 310 -6.07 -2.55 3.92
N ALA A 311 -6.52 -3.22 4.98
CA ALA A 311 -6.40 -4.67 5.09
C ALA A 311 -7.72 -5.31 4.70
N TYR A 312 -7.65 -6.25 3.77
CA TYR A 312 -8.77 -7.05 3.31
C TYR A 312 -8.62 -8.45 3.89
N THR A 313 -9.66 -8.92 4.56
CA THR A 313 -9.70 -10.25 5.17
C THR A 313 -10.84 -11.04 4.55
N PHE A 314 -10.54 -12.26 4.13
CA PHE A 314 -11.57 -13.18 3.73
C PHE A 314 -12.41 -13.57 4.94
N THR A 315 -13.73 -13.38 4.88
CA THR A 315 -14.64 -13.79 5.94
C THR A 315 -15.69 -14.72 5.38
N ALA A 316 -15.94 -15.83 6.07
CA ALA A 316 -17.05 -16.73 5.77
C ALA A 316 -18.38 -16.07 6.21
N SER A 317 -18.76 -14.99 5.53
CA SER A 317 -20.02 -14.29 5.75
C SER A 317 -21.16 -14.96 4.97
N THR A 318 -22.34 -15.00 5.58
CA THR A 318 -23.58 -15.48 4.96
C THR A 318 -24.19 -14.48 3.98
N ASP A 319 -23.71 -13.23 3.98
CA ASP A 319 -24.36 -12.10 3.31
C ASP A 319 -23.89 -11.91 1.85
N GLY A 320 -23.13 -12.87 1.31
CA GLY A 320 -22.70 -12.91 -0.08
C GLY A 320 -21.44 -12.07 -0.40
N ASN A 321 -20.94 -11.26 0.53
CA ASN A 321 -19.64 -10.60 0.40
C ASN A 321 -18.63 -11.23 1.37
N MET A 322 -17.68 -11.99 0.82
CA MET A 322 -16.69 -12.74 1.62
C MET A 322 -15.38 -11.99 1.85
N TRP A 323 -15.37 -10.68 1.62
CA TRP A 323 -14.21 -9.81 1.87
C TRP A 323 -14.64 -8.63 2.74
N ASP A 324 -14.11 -8.60 3.97
CA ASP A 324 -14.26 -7.47 4.87
C ASP A 324 -13.03 -6.55 4.77
N ILE A 325 -13.24 -5.24 4.80
CA ILE A 325 -12.18 -4.27 5.11
C ILE A 325 -12.06 -4.28 6.64
N THR A 326 -11.01 -4.90 7.14
CA THR A 326 -10.80 -5.06 8.59
C THR A 326 -9.88 -3.99 9.16
N TYR A 327 -9.16 -3.27 8.29
CA TYR A 327 -8.41 -2.08 8.63
C TYR A 327 -8.53 -1.07 7.51
N GLU A 328 -8.69 0.19 7.87
CA GLU A 328 -8.57 1.32 6.97
C GLU A 328 -7.86 2.46 7.68
N ARG A 329 -6.76 2.94 7.09
CA ARG A 329 -5.92 3.93 7.75
C ARG A 329 -6.62 5.26 7.97
N PHE A 330 -7.44 5.75 7.05
CA PHE A 330 -8.13 7.04 7.17
C PHE A 330 -9.66 6.86 7.21
N ASP A 331 -10.12 5.91 8.03
CA ASP A 331 -11.54 5.70 8.29
C ASP A 331 -12.10 6.76 9.25
N CYS A 332 -13.16 7.45 8.82
CA CYS A 332 -13.87 8.44 9.62
C CYS A 332 -14.80 7.82 10.68
N LYS A 333 -15.10 6.51 10.61
CA LYS A 333 -16.05 5.82 11.50
C LYS A 333 -15.37 5.00 12.61
N ALA A 334 -14.10 4.64 12.46
CA ALA A 334 -13.41 3.68 13.35
C ALA A 334 -12.57 4.30 14.49
N GLY A 335 -12.57 5.63 14.70
CA GLY A 335 -11.87 6.24 15.86
C GLY A 335 -11.43 7.69 15.64
N PRO A 336 -10.49 8.22 16.47
CA PRO A 336 -10.01 9.61 16.44
C PRO A 336 -9.06 9.90 15.26
N VAL A 337 -9.23 9.17 14.15
CA VAL A 337 -8.37 9.19 12.99
C VAL A 337 -8.95 10.16 11.96
N ASP A 338 -8.13 11.09 11.48
CA ASP A 338 -8.56 12.11 10.53
C ASP A 338 -8.86 11.50 9.14
N GLY A 339 -10.15 11.41 8.80
CA GLY A 339 -10.63 11.01 7.48
C GLY A 339 -10.24 11.97 6.34
N CYS A 340 -9.63 13.12 6.67
CA CYS A 340 -9.05 14.09 5.74
C CYS A 340 -7.55 13.89 5.48
N GLY A 341 -6.96 12.79 5.97
CA GLY A 341 -5.57 12.43 5.70
C GLY A 341 -5.20 12.17 4.23
N PRO A 342 -6.06 11.53 3.40
CA PRO A 342 -5.73 11.27 2.00
C PRO A 342 -5.62 12.56 1.18
N PRO A 343 -4.52 12.76 0.41
CA PRO A 343 -4.27 14.02 -0.29
C PRO A 343 -5.39 14.47 -1.24
N ARG A 344 -6.07 13.55 -1.93
CA ARG A 344 -7.16 13.89 -2.87
C ARG A 344 -8.55 13.52 -2.38
N LYS A 345 -8.76 13.43 -1.06
CA LYS A 345 -10.08 13.16 -0.46
C LYS A 345 -11.18 14.08 -1.02
N CYS A 346 -10.87 15.37 -1.20
CA CYS A 346 -11.78 16.38 -1.73
C CYS A 346 -11.42 16.85 -3.16
N GLY A 347 -10.75 15.98 -3.92
CA GLY A 347 -10.30 16.28 -5.29
C GLY A 347 -8.95 17.01 -5.32
N SER A 348 -8.72 17.77 -6.39
CA SER A 348 -7.48 18.57 -6.55
C SER A 348 -7.44 19.84 -5.71
N PHE A 349 -8.57 20.20 -5.09
CA PHE A 349 -8.69 21.31 -4.16
C PHE A 349 -9.99 21.21 -3.38
N GLY A 350 -9.95 21.42 -2.07
CA GLY A 350 -11.15 21.45 -1.25
C GLY A 350 -10.79 21.45 0.22
N LEU A 351 -11.69 21.95 1.05
CA LEU A 351 -11.56 21.94 2.50
C LEU A 351 -12.28 20.71 3.06
N CYS A 352 -11.58 19.92 3.85
CA CYS A 352 -12.09 18.72 4.49
C CYS A 352 -12.16 18.92 6.00
N GLU A 353 -13.29 18.56 6.61
CA GLU A 353 -13.55 18.62 8.04
C GLU A 353 -14.27 17.33 8.45
N ASP A 354 -13.78 16.66 9.50
CA ASP A 354 -14.34 15.40 10.01
C ASP A 354 -14.55 14.33 8.93
N GLY A 355 -13.62 14.23 7.99
CA GLY A 355 -13.67 13.29 6.86
C GLY A 355 -14.64 13.66 5.74
N ASN A 356 -15.28 14.83 5.82
CA ASN A 356 -16.24 15.33 4.84
C ASN A 356 -15.71 16.56 4.09
N CYS A 357 -16.03 16.65 2.80
CA CYS A 357 -15.66 17.81 1.99
C CYS A 357 -16.69 18.93 2.18
N VAL A 358 -16.30 20.00 2.86
CA VAL A 358 -17.23 21.03 3.35
C VAL A 358 -17.23 22.30 2.51
N ALA A 359 -16.11 22.68 1.89
CA ALA A 359 -16.04 23.92 1.10
C ALA A 359 -15.01 23.92 -0.04
N CYS A 360 -15.21 24.80 -1.02
CA CYS A 360 -14.14 25.30 -1.90
C CYS A 360 -13.65 26.67 -1.38
N PRO A 361 -12.37 26.84 -1.01
CA PRO A 361 -11.85 28.15 -0.64
C PRO A 361 -11.71 29.12 -1.83
N HIS A 362 -12.26 30.33 -1.73
CA HIS A 362 -12.24 31.37 -2.77
C HIS A 362 -11.72 32.71 -2.22
N PRO A 363 -11.25 33.65 -3.06
CA PRO A 363 -10.95 35.02 -2.64
C PRO A 363 -12.08 35.75 -1.89
N ASP A 364 -13.34 35.40 -2.20
CA ASP A 364 -14.54 35.97 -1.58
C ASP A 364 -15.01 35.18 -0.33
N GLY A 365 -14.20 34.23 0.15
CA GLY A 365 -14.53 33.35 1.27
C GLY A 365 -14.79 31.90 0.87
N LEU A 366 -15.34 31.11 1.79
CA LEU A 366 -15.64 29.69 1.58
C LEU A 366 -16.97 29.54 0.81
N LYS A 367 -16.95 28.80 -0.31
CA LYS A 367 -18.14 28.42 -1.08
C LYS A 367 -18.47 26.95 -0.85
N GLY A 368 -19.71 26.54 -1.09
CA GLY A 368 -20.12 25.14 -0.95
C GLY A 368 -19.24 24.21 -1.81
N TRP A 369 -18.88 23.05 -1.26
CA TRP A 369 -18.02 22.09 -1.96
C TRP A 369 -18.72 21.50 -3.19
N SER A 370 -17.93 21.21 -4.23
CA SER A 370 -18.32 20.39 -5.36
C SER A 370 -17.12 19.62 -5.90
N ASN A 371 -17.36 18.57 -6.68
CA ASN A 371 -16.29 17.87 -7.41
C ASN A 371 -15.56 18.73 -8.46
N LYS A 372 -16.00 19.98 -8.67
CA LYS A 372 -15.36 20.97 -9.54
C LYS A 372 -14.50 21.98 -8.78
N CYS A 373 -14.37 21.86 -7.44
CA CYS A 373 -13.43 22.68 -6.69
C CYS A 373 -12.02 22.50 -7.31
N ALA A 374 -11.41 23.61 -7.73
CA ALA A 374 -10.11 23.61 -8.38
C ALA A 374 -9.25 24.74 -7.84
N PRO A 375 -7.92 24.57 -7.77
CA PRO A 375 -7.00 25.64 -7.43
C PRO A 375 -7.18 26.85 -8.37
N PRO A 376 -6.88 28.08 -7.90
CA PRO A 376 -6.77 29.24 -8.79
C PRO A 376 -5.77 28.97 -9.93
N GLN A 377 -6.12 29.43 -11.14
CA GLN A 377 -5.23 29.33 -12.29
C GLN A 377 -4.12 30.39 -12.17
N LEU A 378 -2.86 29.93 -12.13
CA LEU A 378 -1.69 30.80 -12.01
C LEU A 378 -0.99 30.96 -13.37
N PRO A 379 -0.43 32.14 -13.67
CA PRO A 379 0.27 32.39 -14.92
C PRO A 379 1.64 31.69 -14.94
N THR A 380 2.17 31.44 -16.15
CA THR A 380 3.52 30.90 -16.33
C THR A 380 4.57 31.99 -16.09
N CYS A 381 5.73 31.62 -15.49
CA CYS A 381 6.79 32.57 -15.10
C CYS A 381 7.24 33.54 -16.21
N LYS A 382 7.13 33.13 -17.49
CA LYS A 382 7.79 33.81 -18.61
C LYS A 382 6.98 34.97 -19.17
N THR A 383 5.71 35.12 -18.79
CA THR A 383 4.75 36.02 -19.46
C THR A 383 3.94 36.90 -18.52
N SER A 384 4.18 36.90 -17.21
CA SER A 384 3.25 37.55 -16.27
C SER A 384 3.63 38.98 -15.90
N ASN A 385 2.95 39.97 -16.51
CA ASN A 385 2.68 41.27 -15.86
C ASN A 385 1.51 41.18 -14.85
N ALA A 386 0.94 39.98 -14.67
CA ALA A 386 -0.19 39.73 -13.79
C ALA A 386 0.16 40.03 -12.33
N SER A 387 -0.74 40.74 -11.66
CA SER A 387 -0.62 41.01 -10.23
C SER A 387 -1.05 39.76 -9.44
N LEU A 388 -0.17 39.27 -8.57
CA LEU A 388 -0.39 38.08 -7.75
C LEU A 388 -0.53 38.47 -6.28
N ASP A 389 -1.53 37.89 -5.61
CA ASP A 389 -1.77 38.07 -4.19
C ASP A 389 -2.22 36.72 -3.58
N PHE A 390 -2.60 36.74 -2.30
CA PHE A 390 -3.07 35.62 -1.53
C PHE A 390 -4.37 35.96 -0.83
N TYR A 391 -5.31 35.02 -0.83
CA TYR A 391 -6.42 35.03 0.12
C TYR A 391 -6.13 34.07 1.26
N LYS A 392 -6.60 34.42 2.45
CA LYS A 392 -6.33 33.71 3.70
C LYS A 392 -7.48 32.76 4.03
N VAL A 393 -7.16 31.53 4.41
CA VAL A 393 -8.08 30.57 5.02
C VAL A 393 -7.58 30.28 6.44
N VAL A 394 -8.45 30.49 7.42
CA VAL A 394 -8.12 30.37 8.85
C VAL A 394 -8.35 28.94 9.31
N GLY A 395 -7.40 28.40 10.09
CA GLY A 395 -7.49 27.04 10.60
C GLY A 395 -7.42 25.99 9.50
N ALA A 396 -6.67 26.24 8.43
CA ALA A 396 -6.51 25.29 7.33
C ALA A 396 -5.06 24.85 7.19
N GLU A 397 -4.88 23.57 6.88
CA GLU A 397 -3.58 22.92 6.85
C GLU A 397 -3.38 22.10 5.57
N HIS A 398 -2.14 22.02 5.10
CA HIS A 398 -1.79 21.09 4.03
C HIS A 398 -1.50 19.70 4.62
N PHE A 399 -2.00 18.65 3.98
CA PHE A 399 -1.87 17.26 4.45
C PHE A 399 -0.42 16.85 4.80
N SER A 400 0.59 17.48 4.19
CA SER A 400 1.99 17.12 4.41
C SER A 400 2.67 17.86 5.57
N ASN A 401 2.11 18.98 6.05
CA ASN A 401 2.86 19.91 6.93
C ASN A 401 3.24 19.29 8.27
N LYS A 402 2.45 18.32 8.75
CA LYS A 402 2.77 17.51 9.92
C LYS A 402 4.01 16.60 9.75
N TYR A 403 4.37 16.30 8.51
CA TYR A 403 5.37 15.29 8.15
C TYR A 403 6.64 15.87 7.50
N VAL A 404 6.67 17.17 7.23
CA VAL A 404 7.81 17.84 6.60
C VAL A 404 8.37 18.95 7.50
N ALA A 405 9.66 19.21 7.37
CA ALA A 405 10.29 20.32 8.09
C ALA A 405 9.90 21.67 7.46
N GLY A 406 9.31 22.55 8.25
CA GLY A 406 9.01 23.92 7.84
C GLY A 406 10.21 24.86 7.95
N ILE A 407 10.10 26.01 7.29
CA ILE A 407 11.05 27.12 7.37
C ILE A 407 10.70 27.93 8.63
N GLY A 408 11.36 27.62 9.74
CA GLY A 408 11.10 28.25 11.04
C GLY A 408 11.75 29.62 11.24
N LYS A 409 11.29 30.35 12.27
CA LYS A 409 11.81 31.64 12.74
C LYS A 409 11.80 32.76 11.68
N ILE A 410 10.77 32.77 10.82
CA ILE A 410 10.58 33.84 9.84
C ILE A 410 9.22 34.51 10.02
N LYS A 411 9.11 35.77 9.61
CA LYS A 411 7.82 36.48 9.63
C LYS A 411 6.94 36.04 8.46
N VAL A 412 5.62 36.10 8.64
CA VAL A 412 4.63 35.77 7.58
C VAL A 412 4.87 36.54 6.28
N GLY A 413 5.27 37.82 6.35
CA GLY A 413 5.59 38.64 5.17
C GLY A 413 6.83 38.15 4.40
N GLU A 414 7.79 37.53 5.09
CA GLU A 414 8.94 36.89 4.46
C GLU A 414 8.54 35.60 3.75
N CYS A 415 7.71 34.76 4.39
CA CYS A 415 7.14 33.55 3.80
C CYS A 415 6.36 33.88 2.51
N ARG A 416 5.49 34.90 2.58
CA ARG A 416 4.77 35.47 1.44
C ARG A 416 5.71 35.87 0.31
N SER A 417 6.77 36.61 0.63
CA SER A 417 7.74 37.07 -0.37
C SER A 417 8.50 35.91 -1.02
N ARG A 418 8.82 34.85 -0.27
CA ARG A 418 9.44 33.63 -0.81
C ARG A 418 8.51 32.93 -1.81
N CYS A 419 7.22 32.77 -1.46
CA CYS A 419 6.24 32.17 -2.36
C CYS A 419 5.93 33.03 -3.61
N LEU A 420 5.98 34.35 -3.51
CA LEU A 420 5.82 35.22 -4.68
C LEU A 420 6.97 35.06 -5.68
N ARG A 421 8.21 34.91 -5.19
CA ARG A 421 9.41 34.70 -6.02
C ARG A 421 9.50 33.31 -6.63
N ASP A 422 8.92 32.30 -5.99
CA ASP A 422 8.84 30.95 -6.54
C ASP A 422 7.58 30.80 -7.40
N CYS A 423 7.75 30.71 -8.72
CA CYS A 423 6.61 30.50 -9.61
C CYS A 423 5.91 29.15 -9.42
N LYS A 424 6.60 28.15 -8.86
CA LYS A 424 5.98 26.84 -8.59
C LYS A 424 5.16 26.86 -7.31
N CYS A 425 5.36 27.86 -6.45
CA CYS A 425 4.59 28.00 -5.23
C CYS A 425 3.15 28.39 -5.54
N ALA A 426 2.22 27.47 -5.24
CA ALA A 426 0.78 27.67 -5.37
C ALA A 426 0.17 28.26 -4.09
N ALA A 427 0.78 27.98 -2.93
CA ALA A 427 0.34 28.50 -1.65
C ALA A 427 1.45 28.36 -0.61
N PHE A 428 1.26 29.07 0.50
CA PHE A 428 2.04 28.85 1.70
C PHE A 428 1.14 28.68 2.93
N PHE A 429 1.63 27.94 3.90
CA PHE A 429 0.99 27.74 5.19
C PHE A 429 1.91 28.31 6.26
N TYR A 430 1.32 28.87 7.30
CA TYR A 430 2.04 29.56 8.36
C TYR A 430 1.46 29.21 9.72
N TRP A 431 2.33 28.73 10.60
CA TRP A 431 2.04 28.45 12.00
C TRP A 431 2.47 29.65 12.83
N GLU A 432 1.52 30.45 13.31
CA GLU A 432 1.83 31.71 14.00
C GLU A 432 2.60 31.48 15.31
N GLU A 433 2.21 30.47 16.07
CA GLU A 433 2.77 30.14 17.37
C GLU A 433 4.25 29.75 17.32
N SER A 434 4.68 29.13 16.22
CA SER A 434 6.08 28.71 16.02
C SER A 434 6.84 29.58 15.02
N SER A 435 6.15 30.54 14.37
CA SER A 435 6.68 31.34 13.26
C SER A 435 7.30 30.45 12.16
N THR A 436 6.56 29.40 11.78
CA THR A 436 7.01 28.39 10.81
C THR A 436 6.24 28.50 9.51
N CYS A 437 6.96 28.49 8.39
CA CYS A 437 6.46 28.65 7.04
C CYS A 437 6.61 27.36 6.22
N PHE A 438 5.58 26.98 5.48
CA PHE A 438 5.60 25.86 4.55
C PHE A 438 5.19 26.35 3.16
N LEU A 439 5.97 26.03 2.14
CA LEU A 439 5.66 26.37 0.74
C LEU A 439 5.22 25.10 0.01
N THR A 440 4.14 25.16 -0.76
CA THR A 440 3.66 24.03 -1.54
C THR A 440 3.45 24.37 -3.01
N GLN A 441 3.61 23.35 -3.86
CA GLN A 441 3.36 23.43 -5.30
C GLN A 441 1.95 23.01 -5.69
N THR A 442 1.29 22.22 -4.83
CA THR A 442 -0.09 21.78 -5.03
C THR A 442 -0.89 22.04 -3.75
N LEU A 443 -2.20 22.22 -3.90
CA LEU A 443 -3.10 22.42 -2.77
C LEU A 443 -3.72 21.10 -2.34
N ASP A 444 -4.28 20.36 -3.31
CA ASP A 444 -5.06 19.14 -3.08
C ASP A 444 -6.04 19.36 -1.90
N THR A 445 -6.29 18.35 -1.07
CA THR A 445 -7.19 18.50 0.09
C THR A 445 -6.52 19.29 1.21
N LEU A 446 -7.18 20.35 1.66
CA LEU A 446 -6.83 21.08 2.88
C LEU A 446 -7.60 20.51 4.06
N GLN A 447 -6.93 20.34 5.20
CA GLN A 447 -7.54 19.89 6.44
C GLN A 447 -8.00 21.10 7.25
N GLN A 448 -9.28 21.13 7.62
CA GLN A 448 -9.79 22.09 8.59
C GLN A 448 -9.35 21.65 9.99
N LEU A 449 -8.71 22.56 10.70
CA LEU A 449 -8.25 22.39 12.07
C LEU A 449 -9.09 23.30 12.99
N GLY A 450 -9.29 22.85 14.23
CA GLY A 450 -9.79 23.72 15.29
C GLY A 450 -8.80 24.81 15.70
N ASN A 451 -7.50 24.66 15.36
CA ASN A 451 -6.48 25.65 15.69
C ASN A 451 -6.47 26.79 14.67
N THR A 452 -6.95 27.96 15.08
CA THR A 452 -7.06 29.16 14.22
C THR A 452 -5.72 29.86 13.96
N THR A 453 -4.64 29.48 14.65
CA THR A 453 -3.28 30.03 14.44
C THR A 453 -2.55 29.40 13.25
N HIS A 454 -3.10 28.32 12.68
CA HIS A 454 -2.62 27.73 11.44
C HIS A 454 -3.32 28.39 10.27
N LEU A 455 -2.55 29.06 9.41
CA LEU A 455 -3.08 29.91 8.35
C LEU A 455 -2.64 29.40 6.99
N ALA A 456 -3.60 29.19 6.09
CA ALA A 456 -3.31 28.93 4.68
C ALA A 456 -3.45 30.21 3.87
N PHE A 457 -2.48 30.47 3.00
CA PHE A 457 -2.48 31.61 2.09
C PHE A 457 -2.37 31.08 0.66
N ILE A 458 -3.46 31.18 -0.09
CA ILE A 458 -3.58 30.60 -1.42
C ILE A 458 -3.35 31.66 -2.48
N LYS A 459 -2.39 31.41 -3.37
CA LYS A 459 -1.98 32.36 -4.41
C LYS A 459 -3.04 32.45 -5.49
N TYR A 460 -3.34 33.66 -5.94
CA TYR A 460 -4.28 33.91 -7.03
C TYR A 460 -3.91 35.18 -7.80
N VAL A 461 -4.54 35.36 -8.96
CA VAL A 461 -4.39 36.56 -9.79
C VAL A 461 -5.40 37.62 -9.35
N THR A 462 -4.93 38.82 -9.03
CA THR A 462 -5.80 39.96 -8.62
C THR A 462 -6.22 40.84 -9.79
N ARG A 463 -5.38 40.94 -10.84
CA ARG A 463 -5.68 41.60 -12.12
C ARG A 463 -4.88 40.91 -13.22
N VAL A 464 -5.55 40.59 -14.33
CA VAL A 464 -4.95 40.01 -15.54
C VAL A 464 -4.45 41.12 -16.44
#